data_AF-A0A3C0WL59-F1
#
_entry.id   AF-A0A3C0WL59-F1
#
_cell.length_a   1.000
_cell.length_b   1.000
_cell.length_c   1.000
_cell.angle_alpha   90.00
_cell.angle_beta   90.00
_cell.angle_gamma   90.00
#
_symmetry.space_group_name_H-M   'P 1'
#
loop_
_entity.id
_entity.type
_entity.pdbx_description
1 polymer ?
#
loop_
_entity_poly.entity_id
_entity_poly.type
_entity_poly.pdbx_seq_one_letter_code
_entity_poly.pdbx_strand_id
1 'polypeptide(L)'
;MATGVGAKTGGLQTSTLAVGLASGAIEFLEAESAKRDDLVLAMEALKQEYAELRDQLIQAAAGEIECSNEQVRTSANSLVLRATQASLAAAKGAGFVTGHPAGRWCREALFFMVWSCPQPVMNAHLCQLAGIAE
;
A
#
# COMPACT_ATOMS: atom_id res chain seq x y z
N MET A 1 -0.07 33.44 -3.72
CA MET A 1 0.54 32.09 -3.61
C MET A 1 -0.10 31.42 -2.43
N ALA A 2 -0.91 30.38 -2.65
CA ALA A 2 -1.47 29.60 -1.56
C ALA A 2 -0.30 28.86 -0.90
N THR A 3 0.04 29.24 0.33
CA THR A 3 0.95 28.48 1.18
C THR A 3 0.39 27.07 1.28
N GLY A 4 1.15 26.08 0.80
CA GLY A 4 0.77 24.67 0.93
C GLY A 4 0.57 24.39 2.41
N VAL A 5 -0.69 24.27 2.82
CA VAL A 5 -1.02 23.77 4.15
C VAL A 5 -0.39 22.39 4.18
N GLY A 6 0.73 22.25 4.91
CA GLY A 6 1.43 20.99 5.03
C GLY A 6 0.44 19.88 5.35
N ALA A 7 0.69 18.67 4.85
CA ALA A 7 -0.24 17.55 4.96
C ALA A 7 -0.80 17.49 6.38
N LYS A 8 -2.11 17.74 6.53
CA LYS A 8 -2.77 17.56 7.82
C LYS A 8 -2.60 16.09 8.21
N THR A 9 -2.28 15.84 9.47
CA THR A 9 -2.22 14.47 10.03
C THR A 9 -3.49 13.73 9.63
N GLY A 10 -3.36 12.62 8.90
CA GLY A 10 -4.50 11.83 8.42
C GLY A 10 -5.18 12.35 7.16
N GLY A 11 -4.55 13.22 6.37
CA GLY A 11 -5.05 13.60 5.03
C GLY A 11 -4.80 12.53 3.96
N LEU A 12 -5.53 12.62 2.84
CA LEU A 12 -5.40 11.70 1.69
C LEU A 12 -3.98 11.64 1.12
N GLN A 13 -3.20 12.72 1.23
CA GLN A 13 -1.82 12.80 0.74
C GLN A 13 -0.91 11.72 1.34
N THR A 14 -1.13 11.37 2.61
CA THR A 14 -0.34 10.33 3.28
C THR A 14 -0.68 8.95 2.73
N SER A 15 -1.96 8.69 2.43
CA SER A 15 -2.40 7.46 1.75
C SER A 15 -1.86 7.38 0.33
N THR A 16 -1.74 8.49 -0.39
CA THR A 16 -1.17 8.54 -1.76
C THR A 16 0.25 7.97 -1.80
N LEU A 17 1.08 8.24 -0.79
CA LEU A 17 2.45 7.72 -0.74
C LEU A 17 2.49 6.20 -0.56
N ALA A 18 1.61 5.65 0.29
CA ALA A 18 1.48 4.20 0.46
C ALA A 18 0.99 3.53 -0.83
N VAL A 19 -0.01 4.11 -1.50
CA VAL A 19 -0.53 3.64 -2.80
C VAL A 19 0.56 3.70 -3.88
N GLY A 20 1.37 4.76 -3.91
CA GLY A 20 2.49 4.87 -4.85
C GLY A 20 3.56 3.79 -4.64
N LEU A 21 3.94 3.51 -3.38
CA LEU A 21 4.86 2.41 -3.08
C LEU A 21 4.26 1.04 -3.46
N ALA A 22 2.95 0.85 -3.22
CA ALA A 22 2.24 -0.36 -3.63
C ALA A 22 2.29 -0.56 -5.14
N SER A 23 2.11 0.50 -5.96
CA SER A 23 2.23 0.44 -7.42
C SER A 23 3.58 -0.12 -7.85
N GLY A 24 4.69 0.45 -7.35
CA GLY A 24 6.03 0.00 -7.73
C GLY A 24 6.32 -1.45 -7.33
N ALA A 25 5.75 -1.91 -6.20
CA ALA A 25 5.83 -3.31 -5.80
C ALA A 25 5.00 -4.21 -6.72
N ILE A 26 3.76 -3.84 -7.03
CA ILE A 26 2.88 -4.59 -7.94
C ILE A 26 3.47 -4.68 -9.35
N GLU A 27 4.06 -3.61 -9.87
CA GLU A 27 4.75 -3.60 -11.17
C GLU A 27 5.92 -4.60 -11.20
N PHE A 28 6.69 -4.68 -10.11
CA PHE A 28 7.73 -5.71 -9.98
C PHE A 28 7.13 -7.12 -9.95
N LEU A 29 6.05 -7.32 -9.19
CA LEU A 29 5.38 -8.61 -9.10
C LEU A 29 4.78 -9.03 -10.45
N GLU A 30 4.25 -8.10 -11.23
CA GLU A 30 3.75 -8.30 -12.60
C GLU A 30 4.87 -8.72 -13.56
N ALA A 31 6.03 -8.06 -13.50
CA ALA A 31 7.20 -8.44 -14.30
C ALA A 31 7.70 -9.85 -13.96
N GLU A 32 7.55 -10.27 -12.71
CA GLU A 32 7.90 -11.61 -12.26
C GLU A 32 6.84 -12.66 -12.61
N SER A 33 5.55 -12.32 -12.57
CA SER A 33 4.47 -13.23 -12.95
C SER A 33 4.45 -13.51 -14.45
N ALA A 34 4.95 -12.59 -15.28
CA ALA A 34 5.14 -12.84 -16.72
C ALA A 34 6.10 -14.00 -17.03
N LYS A 35 6.90 -14.44 -16.04
CA LYS A 35 7.85 -15.57 -16.15
C LYS A 35 7.43 -16.77 -15.32
N ARG A 36 6.42 -16.62 -14.45
CA ARG A 36 6.04 -17.54 -13.37
C ARG A 36 4.53 -17.52 -13.17
N ASP A 37 3.87 -18.49 -13.79
CA ASP A 37 2.40 -18.60 -13.80
C ASP A 37 1.79 -18.72 -12.39
N ASP A 38 2.53 -19.31 -11.45
CA ASP A 38 2.10 -19.46 -10.04
C ASP A 38 1.89 -18.12 -9.31
N LEU A 39 2.46 -17.01 -9.84
CA LEU A 39 2.30 -15.68 -9.27
C LEU A 39 1.10 -14.91 -9.83
N VAL A 40 0.53 -15.34 -10.95
CA VAL A 40 -0.47 -14.56 -11.71
C VAL A 40 -1.70 -14.25 -10.86
N LEU A 41 -2.26 -15.26 -10.18
CA LEU A 41 -3.47 -15.08 -9.36
C LEU A 41 -3.29 -14.03 -8.25
N ALA A 42 -2.16 -14.10 -7.53
CA ALA A 42 -1.88 -13.15 -6.45
C ALA A 42 -1.60 -11.75 -6.99
N MET A 43 -0.89 -11.66 -8.12
CA MET A 43 -0.60 -10.40 -8.80
C MET A 43 -1.87 -9.71 -9.28
N GLU A 44 -2.76 -10.43 -9.98
CA GLU A 44 -4.01 -9.88 -10.50
C GLU A 44 -4.92 -9.38 -9.37
N ALA A 45 -5.04 -10.13 -8.28
CA ALA A 45 -5.83 -9.72 -7.12
C ALA A 45 -5.30 -8.41 -6.51
N LEU A 46 -3.98 -8.30 -6.32
CA LEU A 46 -3.36 -7.07 -5.79
C LEU A 46 -3.48 -5.90 -6.76
N LYS A 47 -3.35 -6.15 -8.06
CA LYS A 47 -3.45 -5.13 -9.12
C LYS A 47 -4.88 -4.58 -9.24
N GLN A 48 -5.89 -5.46 -9.13
CA GLN A 48 -7.29 -5.06 -9.11
C GLN A 48 -7.60 -4.18 -7.90
N GLU A 49 -7.20 -4.62 -6.70
CA GLU A 49 -7.41 -3.85 -5.47
C GLU A 49 -6.68 -2.49 -5.52
N TYR A 50 -5.47 -2.45 -6.09
CA TYR A 50 -4.76 -1.21 -6.34
C TYR A 50 -5.53 -0.25 -7.26
N ALA A 51 -6.07 -0.74 -8.37
CA ALA A 51 -6.82 0.08 -9.31
C ALA A 51 -8.05 0.72 -8.63
N GLU A 52 -8.82 -0.09 -7.88
CA GLU A 52 -9.99 0.37 -7.14
C GLU A 52 -9.62 1.44 -6.10
N LEU A 53 -8.59 1.19 -5.28
CA LEU A 53 -8.17 2.13 -4.25
C LEU A 53 -7.58 3.42 -4.84
N ARG A 54 -6.82 3.31 -5.94
CA ARG A 54 -6.28 4.48 -6.66
C ARG A 54 -7.41 5.35 -7.19
N ASP A 55 -8.40 4.75 -7.82
CA ASP A 55 -9.52 5.48 -8.41
C ASP A 55 -10.37 6.15 -7.31
N GLN A 56 -10.63 5.44 -6.20
CA GLN A 56 -11.26 6.00 -5.00
C GLN A 56 -10.47 7.20 -4.47
N LEU A 57 -9.14 7.10 -4.36
CA LEU A 57 -8.30 8.18 -3.85
C LEU A 57 -8.32 9.42 -4.76
N ILE A 58 -8.33 9.22 -6.08
CA ILE A 58 -8.41 10.31 -7.06
C ILE A 58 -9.77 11.01 -6.98
N GLN A 59 -10.87 10.26 -6.96
CA GLN A 59 -12.23 10.81 -6.85
C GLN A 59 -12.42 11.56 -5.52
N ALA A 60 -11.91 11.01 -4.42
CA ALA A 60 -11.95 11.66 -3.11
C ALA A 60 -11.14 12.97 -3.08
N ALA A 61 -9.96 12.97 -3.71
CA ALA A 61 -9.14 14.17 -3.82
C ALA A 61 -9.78 15.24 -4.71
N ALA A 62 -10.57 14.84 -5.72
CA ALA A 62 -11.36 15.74 -6.56
C ALA A 62 -12.65 16.23 -5.87
N GLY A 63 -13.02 15.66 -4.72
CA GLY A 63 -14.28 15.96 -4.02
C GLY A 63 -15.51 15.37 -4.71
N GLU A 64 -15.32 14.37 -5.59
CA GLU A 64 -16.40 13.69 -6.32
C GLU A 64 -17.11 12.64 -5.46
N ILE A 65 -16.41 12.12 -4.44
CA ILE A 65 -16.96 11.18 -3.46
C ILE A 65 -16.60 11.61 -2.04
N GLU A 66 -17.50 11.30 -1.10
CA GLU A 66 -17.17 11.35 0.33
C GLU A 66 -16.63 10.00 0.77
N CYS A 67 -15.43 10.00 1.34
CA CYS A 67 -14.84 8.81 1.97
C CYS A 67 -14.17 9.22 3.29
N SER A 68 -14.15 8.31 4.26
CA SER A 68 -13.35 8.53 5.46
C SER A 68 -11.86 8.41 5.11
N ASN A 69 -11.08 9.44 5.45
CA ASN A 69 -9.62 9.38 5.32
C ASN A 69 -9.04 8.18 6.10
N GLU A 70 -9.65 7.78 7.21
CA GLU A 70 -9.23 6.62 8.00
C GLU A 70 -9.45 5.32 7.23
N GLN A 71 -10.60 5.17 6.54
CA GLN A 71 -10.88 4.00 5.72
C GLN A 71 -9.87 3.88 4.57
N VAL A 72 -9.68 4.97 3.80
CA VAL A 72 -8.69 5.00 2.71
C VAL A 72 -7.30 4.69 3.23
N ARG A 73 -6.94 5.21 4.41
CA ARG A 73 -5.64 4.96 5.01
C ARG A 73 -5.46 3.51 5.45
N THR A 74 -6.48 2.90 6.04
CA THR A 74 -6.46 1.48 6.42
C THR A 74 -6.24 0.61 5.19
N SER A 75 -7.00 0.83 4.10
CA SER A 75 -6.84 0.10 2.86
C SER A 75 -5.46 0.31 2.22
N ALA A 76 -4.97 1.54 2.16
CA ALA A 76 -3.67 1.86 1.59
C ALA A 76 -2.51 1.20 2.34
N ASN A 77 -2.54 1.26 3.67
CA ASN A 77 -1.54 0.62 4.51
C ASN A 77 -1.58 -0.92 4.41
N SER A 78 -2.77 -1.52 4.34
CA SER A 78 -2.94 -2.96 4.13
C SER A 78 -2.36 -3.40 2.78
N LEU A 79 -2.71 -2.69 1.71
CA LEU A 79 -2.27 -2.98 0.34
C LEU A 79 -0.76 -2.85 0.21
N VAL A 80 -0.15 -1.77 0.70
CA VAL A 80 1.31 -1.58 0.57
C VAL A 80 2.10 -2.65 1.31
N LEU A 81 1.65 -3.09 2.49
CA LEU A 81 2.28 -4.18 3.21
C LEU A 81 2.20 -5.50 2.43
N ARG A 82 1.00 -5.88 1.96
CA ARG A 82 0.82 -7.13 1.20
C ARG A 82 1.56 -7.11 -0.14
N ALA A 83 1.48 -6.01 -0.89
CA ALA A 83 2.15 -5.87 -2.18
C ALA A 83 3.68 -5.97 -2.07
N THR A 84 4.27 -5.28 -1.07
CA THR A 84 5.72 -5.32 -0.85
C THR A 84 6.19 -6.70 -0.36
N GLN A 85 5.43 -7.33 0.55
CA GLN A 85 5.73 -8.70 1.02
C GLN A 85 5.60 -9.73 -0.10
N ALA A 86 4.56 -9.65 -0.94
CA ALA A 86 4.40 -10.51 -2.11
C ALA A 86 5.56 -10.32 -3.10
N SER A 87 5.99 -9.08 -3.32
CA SER A 87 7.17 -8.77 -4.16
C SER A 87 8.46 -9.34 -3.59
N LEU A 88 8.65 -9.27 -2.27
CA LEU A 88 9.80 -9.88 -1.59
C LEU A 88 9.77 -11.42 -1.72
N ALA A 89 8.60 -12.04 -1.53
CA ALA A 89 8.43 -13.47 -1.72
C ALA A 89 8.74 -13.88 -3.18
N ALA A 90 8.25 -13.11 -4.15
CA ALA A 90 8.56 -13.31 -5.56
C ALA A 90 10.06 -13.14 -5.83
N ALA A 91 10.73 -12.15 -5.25
CA ALA A 91 12.18 -11.95 -5.36
C ALA A 91 13.03 -13.02 -4.63
N LYS A 92 12.40 -13.87 -3.81
CA LYS A 92 13.05 -14.92 -3.02
C LYS A 92 14.20 -14.32 -2.17
N GLY A 93 15.25 -15.11 -1.92
CA GLY A 93 16.42 -14.66 -1.15
C GLY A 93 17.14 -13.44 -1.74
N ALA A 94 17.09 -13.24 -3.06
CA ALA A 94 17.69 -12.07 -3.70
C ALA A 94 17.05 -10.76 -3.23
N GLY A 95 15.74 -10.78 -2.95
CA GLY A 95 15.02 -9.65 -2.40
C GLY A 95 15.52 -9.17 -1.04
N PHE A 96 16.21 -10.04 -0.28
CA PHE A 96 16.78 -9.71 1.03
C PHE A 96 18.21 -9.15 0.95
N VAL A 97 18.83 -9.17 -0.23
CA VAL A 97 20.17 -8.62 -0.45
C VAL A 97 20.12 -7.09 -0.42
N THR A 98 21.13 -6.47 0.20
CA THR A 98 21.26 -5.01 0.25
C THR A 98 21.26 -4.42 -1.16
N GLY A 99 20.42 -3.43 -1.39
CA GLY A 99 20.27 -2.77 -2.69
C GLY A 99 19.11 -3.31 -3.54
N HIS A 100 18.58 -4.50 -3.24
CA HIS A 100 17.40 -4.99 -3.95
C HIS A 100 16.16 -4.17 -3.58
N PRO A 101 15.36 -3.70 -4.56
CA PRO A 101 14.21 -2.85 -4.30
C PRO A 101 13.17 -3.53 -3.40
N ALA A 102 12.83 -4.80 -3.65
CA ALA A 102 11.85 -5.54 -2.85
C ALA A 102 12.09 -5.50 -1.33
N GLY A 103 13.33 -5.74 -0.88
CA GLY A 103 13.68 -5.65 0.53
C GLY A 103 13.64 -4.22 1.08
N ARG A 104 14.01 -3.23 0.28
CA ARG A 104 13.87 -1.81 0.65
C ARG A 104 12.40 -1.43 0.84
N TRP A 105 11.54 -1.79 -0.11
CA TRP A 105 10.12 -1.48 -0.07
C TRP A 105 9.41 -2.10 1.12
N CYS A 106 9.72 -3.35 1.51
CA CYS A 106 9.16 -3.93 2.74
C CYS A 106 9.47 -3.07 3.97
N ARG A 107 10.70 -2.54 4.09
CA ARG A 107 11.08 -1.68 5.22
C ARG A 107 10.38 -0.32 5.16
N GLU A 108 10.30 0.27 3.97
CA GLU A 108 9.58 1.53 3.75
C GLU A 108 8.08 1.37 4.05
N ALA A 109 7.48 0.23 3.71
CA ALA A 109 6.07 -0.04 3.98
C ALA A 109 5.74 -0.04 5.49
N LEU A 110 6.66 -0.54 6.32
CA LEU A 110 6.48 -0.52 7.78
C LEU A 110 6.36 0.90 8.34
N PHE A 111 6.95 1.90 7.68
CA PHE A 111 6.84 3.30 8.10
C PHE A 111 5.39 3.78 8.12
N PHE A 112 4.55 3.32 7.19
CA PHE A 112 3.15 3.75 7.12
C PHE A 112 2.29 3.27 8.29
N MET A 113 2.71 2.22 9.00
CA MET A 113 2.03 1.73 10.20
C MET A 113 2.17 2.70 11.39
N VAL A 114 3.26 3.48 11.40
CA VAL A 114 3.61 4.35 12.54
C VAL A 114 3.53 5.83 12.19
N TRP A 115 3.60 6.18 10.91
CA TRP A 115 3.64 7.58 10.50
C TRP A 115 2.27 8.24 10.56
N SER A 116 2.08 9.12 11.56
CA SER A 116 0.86 9.92 11.71
C SER A 116 -0.41 9.06 11.63
N CYS A 117 -0.35 7.85 12.19
CA CYS A 117 -1.39 6.85 12.10
C CYS A 117 -2.42 7.07 13.22
N PRO A 118 -3.68 7.42 12.88
CA PRO A 118 -4.75 7.54 13.88
C PRO A 118 -4.98 6.23 14.61
N GLN A 119 -5.42 6.29 15.87
CA GLN A 119 -5.68 5.09 16.69
C GLN A 119 -6.62 4.08 16.02
N PRO A 120 -7.73 4.49 15.35
CA PRO A 120 -8.59 3.53 14.64
C PRO A 120 -7.87 2.78 13.52
N VAL A 121 -7.02 3.48 12.76
CA VAL A 121 -6.22 2.88 11.68
C VAL A 121 -5.19 1.89 12.24
N MET A 122 -4.51 2.27 13.32
CA MET A 122 -3.56 1.37 14.00
C MET A 122 -4.25 0.10 14.52
N ASN A 123 -5.42 0.24 15.15
CA ASN A 123 -6.20 -0.90 15.64
C ASN A 123 -6.61 -1.83 14.49
N ALA A 124 -7.05 -1.28 13.36
CA ALA A 124 -7.38 -2.07 12.18
C ALA A 124 -6.18 -2.90 11.67
N HIS A 125 -4.98 -2.29 11.62
CA HIS A 125 -3.75 -3.02 11.26
C HIS A 125 -3.44 -4.14 12.25
N LEU A 126 -3.56 -3.90 13.55
CA LEU A 126 -3.31 -4.91 14.57
C LEU A 126 -4.28 -6.08 14.44
N CYS A 127 -5.57 -5.82 14.24
CA CYS A 127 -6.57 -6.87 14.03
C CYS A 127 -6.30 -7.67 12.76
N GLN A 128 -5.95 -6.99 11.66
CA GLN A 128 -5.60 -7.66 10.40
C GLN A 128 -4.38 -8.57 10.57
N LEU A 129 -3.31 -8.09 11.21
CA LEU A 129 -2.10 -8.88 11.44
C LEU A 129 -2.33 -10.05 12.40
N ALA A 130 -3.24 -9.90 13.36
CA ALA A 130 -3.63 -10.95 14.29
C ALA A 130 -4.65 -11.95 13.70
N GLY A 131 -5.15 -11.72 12.49
CA GLY A 131 -6.15 -12.60 11.85
C GLY A 131 -7.55 -12.52 12.50
N ILE A 132 -7.88 -11.38 13.11
CA ILE A 132 -9.16 -11.12 13.80
C ILE A 132 -9.86 -9.86 13.27
N ALA A 133 -9.49 -9.41 12.07
CA ALA A 133 -10.27 -8.40 11.36
C ALA A 133 -11.60 -9.02 10.89
N GLU A 134 -12.69 -8.28 11.07
CA GLU A 134 -14.03 -8.64 10.59
C GLU A 134 -14.13 -8.64 9.06
#